data_AF-A0A830HYX3-F1
#
_entry.id   AF-A0A830HYX3-F1
#
_cell.length_a   1.000
_cell.length_b   1.000
_cell.length_c   1.000
_cell.angle_alpha   90.00
_cell.angle_beta   90.00
_cell.angle_gamma   90.00
#
_symmetry.space_group_name_H-M   'P 1'
#
loop_
_entity.id
_entity.type
_entity.pdbx_description
1 polymer ?
#
loop_
_entity_poly.entity_id
_entity_poly.type
_entity_poly.pdbx_seq_one_letter_code
_entity_poly.pdbx_strand_id
1 'polypeptide(L)'
;MGAADDSSGKPAYSFESYSSLLSGCAILFFFIVELIFEYVEHKTETFLDNKAFTGLIFTLQRAKNEFAVLGFISFVLLLVEPYVFAPRVRVRAHLSSSPSRPLRTPAAHASCTPLAGKPVSVGSWLVAAAASASLVLATPAASLAADGVSFLAPKNNATVSETFDTTFSVSGLTVAPAADGVQEGSGHHHLIVDGTGYKEGLVIVKDDTHFHYGKGQEEATLTLAPGKHTLTLQFGNALHESYGAKYAKTITVTVK
;
A
#
# COMPACT_ATOMS: atom_id res chain seq x y z
N MET A 1 75.19 22.92 19.97
CA MET A 1 73.79 23.25 20.27
C MET A 1 72.94 22.70 19.12
N GLY A 2 72.27 21.55 19.18
CA GLY A 2 71.40 21.03 20.24
C GLY A 2 69.94 21.38 19.92
N ALA A 3 69.41 20.92 18.78
CA ALA A 3 68.02 21.09 18.40
C ALA A 3 67.17 20.06 19.16
N ALA A 4 66.26 20.53 20.00
CA ALA A 4 65.32 19.68 20.72
C ALA A 4 64.14 19.34 19.80
N ASP A 5 63.98 18.05 19.55
CA ASP A 5 62.80 17.37 19.06
C ASP A 5 61.72 17.39 20.17
N ASP A 6 60.65 18.14 19.98
CA ASP A 6 59.39 18.00 20.70
C ASP A 6 58.43 17.20 19.82
N SER A 7 58.51 15.88 19.96
CA SER A 7 57.52 14.91 19.51
C SER A 7 56.59 14.56 20.67
N SER A 8 55.83 15.54 21.17
CA SER A 8 54.64 15.25 21.98
C SER A 8 53.50 14.74 21.09
N GLY A 9 53.59 13.45 20.74
CA GLY A 9 52.54 12.70 20.08
C GLY A 9 51.25 12.69 20.90
N LYS A 10 50.36 13.65 20.63
CA LYS A 10 48.94 13.52 20.95
C LYS A 10 48.25 12.88 19.75
N PRO A 11 47.58 11.72 19.88
CA PRO A 11 46.79 11.19 18.79
C PRO A 11 45.69 12.21 18.46
N ALA A 12 45.75 12.76 17.25
CA ALA A 12 44.64 13.49 16.67
C ALA A 12 43.52 12.46 16.44
N TYR A 13 42.58 12.39 17.37
CA TYR A 13 41.34 11.64 17.19
C TYR A 13 40.59 12.31 16.04
N SER A 14 40.65 11.68 14.86
CA SER A 14 40.02 12.17 13.64
C SER A 14 38.51 12.18 13.79
N PHE A 15 37.88 13.24 13.28
CA PHE A 15 36.43 13.47 13.27
C PHE A 15 35.65 12.31 12.60
N GLU A 16 36.29 11.54 11.72
CA GLU A 16 35.76 10.33 11.09
C GLU A 16 35.52 9.17 12.06
N SER A 17 36.25 9.13 13.18
CA SER A 17 36.08 8.12 14.22
C SER A 17 34.79 8.34 15.03
N TYR A 18 34.34 9.60 15.17
CA TYR A 18 33.13 9.94 15.92
C TYR A 18 31.85 9.69 15.11
N SER A 19 31.88 9.92 13.79
CA SER A 19 30.73 9.69 12.90
C SER A 19 30.33 8.21 12.80
N SER A 20 31.32 7.32 12.73
CA SER A 20 31.09 5.86 12.66
C SER A 20 30.60 5.26 13.98
N LEU A 21 31.10 5.76 15.13
CA LEU A 21 30.62 5.40 16.47
C LEU A 21 29.19 5.90 16.75
N LEU A 22 28.84 7.11 16.29
CA LEU A 22 27.48 7.66 16.40
C LEU A 22 26.49 6.91 15.49
N SER A 23 26.91 6.52 14.28
CA SER A 23 26.10 5.69 13.38
C SER A 23 25.87 4.28 13.94
N GLY A 24 26.88 3.67 14.56
CA GLY A 24 26.75 2.36 15.20
C GLY A 24 25.82 2.40 16.42
N CYS A 25 25.92 3.45 17.26
CA CYS A 25 25.01 3.64 18.38
C CYS A 25 23.57 3.90 17.94
N ALA A 26 23.35 4.64 16.86
CA ALA A 26 22.01 4.91 16.33
C ALA A 26 21.34 3.63 15.80
N ILE A 27 22.09 2.76 15.11
CA ILE A 27 21.59 1.48 14.62
C ILE A 27 21.26 0.54 15.78
N LEU A 28 22.17 0.43 16.76
CA LEU A 28 21.94 -0.41 17.94
C LEU A 28 20.75 0.09 18.78
N PHE A 29 20.58 1.41 18.90
CA PHE A 29 19.42 2.01 19.55
C PHE A 29 18.13 1.70 18.81
N PHE A 30 18.13 1.72 17.48
CA PHE A 30 16.97 1.36 16.66
C PHE A 30 16.57 -0.11 16.87
N PHE A 31 17.54 -1.04 16.83
CA PHE A 31 17.29 -2.46 17.09
C PHE A 31 16.82 -2.73 18.53
N ILE A 32 17.36 -2.01 19.51
CA ILE A 32 16.93 -2.13 20.91
C ILE A 32 15.50 -1.60 21.08
N VAL A 33 15.14 -0.48 20.43
CA VAL A 33 13.79 0.07 20.47
C VAL A 33 12.78 -0.85 19.78
N GLU A 34 13.17 -1.51 18.68
CA GLU A 34 12.35 -2.47 17.96
C GLU A 34 12.11 -3.76 18.77
N LEU A 35 13.18 -4.30 19.40
CA LEU A 35 13.09 -5.43 20.33
C LEU A 35 12.23 -5.12 21.57
N ILE A 36 12.34 -3.91 22.12
CA ILE A 36 11.50 -3.48 23.24
C ILE A 36 10.04 -3.37 22.80
N PHE A 37 9.77 -2.93 21.57
CA PHE A 37 8.41 -2.80 21.06
C PHE A 37 7.74 -4.17 20.84
N GLU A 38 8.46 -5.11 20.23
CA GLU A 38 8.00 -6.49 20.03
C GLU A 38 7.80 -7.22 21.39
N TYR A 39 8.68 -6.96 22.36
CA TYR A 39 8.53 -7.45 23.73
C TYR A 39 7.31 -6.85 24.47
N VAL A 40 7.03 -5.57 24.26
CA VAL A 40 5.87 -4.89 24.86
C VAL A 40 4.56 -5.40 24.25
N GLU A 41 4.47 -5.55 22.93
CA GLU A 41 3.28 -6.11 22.27
C GLU A 41 3.00 -7.55 22.74
N HIS A 42 4.03 -8.39 22.83
CA HIS A 42 3.88 -9.78 23.31
C HIS A 42 3.45 -9.87 24.78
N LYS A 43 3.80 -8.88 25.63
CA LYS A 43 3.36 -8.83 27.04
C LYS A 43 1.96 -8.25 27.22
N THR A 44 1.47 -7.43 26.28
CA THR A 44 0.13 -6.81 26.36
C THR A 44 -1.04 -7.78 26.16
N GLU A 45 -0.81 -9.01 25.71
CA GLU A 45 -1.85 -10.07 25.75
C GLU A 45 -2.07 -10.63 27.17
N THR A 46 -1.19 -10.36 28.13
CA THR A 46 -1.28 -10.92 29.50
C THR A 46 -1.62 -9.92 30.59
N PHE A 47 -1.78 -8.65 30.25
CA PHE A 47 -2.14 -7.62 31.21
C PHE A 47 -2.75 -6.48 30.41
N LEU A 48 -3.96 -6.01 30.73
CA LEU A 48 -4.31 -4.58 30.80
C LEU A 48 -5.81 -4.40 31.08
N ASP A 49 -6.11 -4.34 32.38
CA ASP A 49 -7.31 -3.69 32.93
C ASP A 49 -6.87 -2.45 33.75
N ASN A 50 -6.04 -1.58 33.14
CA ASN A 50 -5.54 -0.38 33.82
C ASN A 50 -5.42 0.84 32.88
N LYS A 51 -6.29 1.83 33.10
CA LYS A 51 -6.41 3.10 32.34
C LYS A 51 -5.13 3.92 32.26
N ALA A 52 -4.19 3.73 33.19
CA ALA A 52 -2.91 4.45 33.16
C ALA A 52 -1.99 3.99 32.01
N PHE A 53 -2.13 2.74 31.56
CA PHE A 53 -1.23 2.16 30.56
C PHE A 53 -1.63 2.55 29.13
N THR A 54 -2.93 2.71 28.86
CA THR A 54 -3.45 3.18 27.57
C THR A 54 -2.97 4.59 27.21
N GLY A 55 -2.86 5.49 28.21
CA GLY A 55 -2.33 6.85 28.01
C GLY A 55 -0.84 6.89 27.68
N LEU A 56 -0.05 5.98 28.27
CA LEU A 56 1.38 5.85 27.98
C LEU A 56 1.60 5.31 26.56
N ILE A 57 0.81 4.33 26.12
CA ILE A 57 0.84 3.81 24.74
C ILE A 57 0.52 4.92 23.73
N PHE A 58 -0.54 5.70 23.96
CA PHE A 58 -0.91 6.79 23.05
C PHE A 58 0.18 7.86 22.93
N THR A 59 0.86 8.16 24.04
CA THR A 59 1.96 9.13 24.08
C THR A 59 3.20 8.60 23.33
N LEU A 60 3.53 7.31 23.51
CA LEU A 60 4.65 6.67 22.80
C LEU A 60 4.38 6.51 21.31
N GLN A 61 3.14 6.20 20.90
CA GLN A 61 2.74 6.12 19.50
C GLN A 61 2.78 7.49 18.81
N ARG A 62 2.35 8.55 19.51
CA ARG A 62 2.47 9.93 19.03
C ARG A 62 3.93 10.37 18.88
N ALA A 63 4.78 10.02 19.85
CA ALA A 63 6.22 10.29 19.79
C ALA A 63 6.88 9.55 18.61
N LYS A 64 6.50 8.28 18.34
CA LYS A 64 6.96 7.54 17.16
C LYS A 64 6.60 8.25 15.85
N ASN A 65 5.38 8.75 15.71
CA ASN A 65 4.96 9.48 14.51
C ASN A 65 5.70 10.81 14.34
N GLU A 66 5.95 11.55 15.43
CA GLU A 66 6.74 12.78 15.35
C GLU A 66 8.22 12.51 15.02
N PHE A 67 8.83 11.47 15.57
CA PHE A 67 10.20 11.07 15.20
C PHE A 67 10.30 10.56 13.76
N ALA A 68 9.30 9.84 13.25
CA ALA A 68 9.24 9.41 11.85
C ALA A 68 9.12 10.62 10.89
N VAL A 69 8.28 11.61 11.23
CA VAL A 69 8.12 12.84 10.44
C VAL A 69 9.38 13.70 10.47
N LEU A 70 9.99 13.89 11.64
CA LEU A 70 11.24 14.66 11.76
C LEU A 70 12.42 13.93 11.09
N GLY A 71 12.47 12.61 11.17
CA GLY A 71 13.45 11.79 10.45
C GLY A 71 13.29 11.89 8.93
N PHE A 72 12.05 11.89 8.44
CA PHE A 72 11.75 12.08 7.01
C PHE A 72 12.12 13.48 6.52
N ILE A 73 11.84 14.53 7.30
CA ILE A 73 12.25 15.91 6.98
C ILE A 73 13.79 16.03 6.94
N SER A 74 14.49 15.43 7.90
CA SER A 74 15.96 15.43 7.93
C SER A 74 16.58 14.65 6.77
N PHE A 75 15.95 13.55 6.34
CA PHE A 75 16.38 12.76 5.18
C PHE A 75 16.17 13.53 3.86
N VAL A 76 15.04 14.23 3.72
CA VAL A 76 14.77 15.09 2.55
C VAL A 76 15.74 16.27 2.48
N LEU A 77 16.09 16.89 3.61
CA LEU A 77 17.07 17.98 3.65
C LEU A 77 18.49 17.52 3.23
N LEU A 78 18.90 16.31 3.59
CA LEU A 78 20.20 15.74 3.19
C LEU A 78 20.29 15.38 1.70
N LEU A 79 19.14 15.18 1.01
CA LEU A 79 19.11 14.84 -0.41
C LEU A 79 19.08 16.05 -1.35
N VAL A 80 18.82 17.27 -0.84
CA VAL A 80 18.69 18.49 -1.66
C VAL A 80 20.00 19.28 -1.77
N GLU A 81 21.01 19.01 -0.94
CA GLU A 81 22.24 19.82 -0.88
C GLU A 81 23.32 19.61 -1.96
N PRO A 82 23.35 18.59 -2.86
CA PRO A 82 24.42 18.54 -3.87
C PRO A 82 24.06 19.22 -5.22
N TYR A 83 23.05 20.11 -5.30
CA TYR A 83 22.64 20.69 -6.60
C TYR A 83 22.86 22.21 -6.80
N VAL A 84 23.38 22.95 -5.81
CA VAL A 84 23.51 24.42 -5.93
C VAL A 84 24.91 24.92 -6.32
N PHE A 85 25.94 24.07 -6.39
CA PHE A 85 27.30 24.53 -6.75
C PHE A 85 28.02 23.64 -7.77
N ALA A 86 27.59 23.73 -9.03
CA ALA A 86 28.42 23.34 -10.18
C ALA A 86 28.90 24.62 -10.91
N PRO A 87 30.22 24.93 -10.93
CA PRO A 87 30.73 26.07 -11.69
C PRO A 87 30.62 25.79 -13.19
N ARG A 88 29.86 26.66 -13.91
CA ARG A 88 29.76 26.62 -15.38
C ARG A 88 31.11 26.96 -16.02
N VAL A 89 31.80 25.95 -16.55
CA VAL A 89 32.90 26.16 -17.49
C VAL A 89 32.31 26.55 -18.85
N ARG A 90 32.57 27.79 -19.28
CA ARG A 90 32.19 28.33 -20.58
C ARG A 90 33.24 27.91 -21.61
N VAL A 91 32.95 26.89 -22.43
CA VAL A 91 33.76 26.60 -23.63
C VAL A 91 33.25 27.45 -24.78
N ARG A 92 34.16 28.25 -25.33
CA ARG A 92 33.96 29.19 -26.43
C ARG A 92 33.98 28.42 -27.76
N ALA A 93 32.90 28.55 -28.54
CA ALA A 93 32.83 28.04 -29.90
C ALA A 93 33.82 28.78 -30.82
N HIS A 94 34.60 28.02 -31.61
CA HIS A 94 35.28 28.54 -32.78
C HIS A 94 34.61 27.97 -34.03
N LEU A 95 33.97 28.84 -34.80
CA LEU A 95 33.56 28.58 -36.17
C LEU A 95 34.81 28.53 -37.07
N SER A 96 34.84 27.59 -38.02
CA SER A 96 35.69 27.67 -39.21
C SER A 96 34.94 27.10 -40.42
N SER A 97 34.97 27.89 -41.49
CA SER A 97 34.31 27.76 -42.78
C SER A 97 34.98 26.76 -43.75
N SER A 98 34.15 26.09 -44.57
CA SER A 98 34.25 25.58 -45.99
C SER A 98 35.57 25.72 -46.81
N PRO A 99 35.84 25.04 -47.97
CA PRO A 99 34.89 24.45 -48.95
C PRO A 99 35.29 23.17 -49.80
N SER A 100 34.26 22.59 -50.46
CA SER A 100 34.14 21.99 -51.82
C SER A 100 35.04 20.86 -52.43
N ARG A 101 34.33 19.88 -53.04
CA ARG A 101 34.47 19.22 -54.40
C ARG A 101 35.06 17.77 -54.50
N PRO A 102 34.87 17.00 -55.61
CA PRO A 102 33.88 15.90 -55.70
C PRO A 102 34.37 14.54 -56.27
N LEU A 103 33.43 13.57 -56.33
CA LEU A 103 33.22 12.48 -57.32
C LEU A 103 34.15 11.24 -57.36
N ARG A 104 33.59 10.06 -57.05
CA ARG A 104 33.74 8.81 -57.84
C ARG A 104 32.79 7.69 -57.38
N THR A 105 31.90 7.28 -58.27
CA THR A 105 31.29 5.93 -58.39
C THR A 105 32.33 4.96 -59.02
N PRO A 106 32.20 3.60 -59.03
CA PRO A 106 30.96 2.85 -59.29
C PRO A 106 30.74 1.48 -58.61
N ALA A 107 29.52 0.97 -58.82
CA ALA A 107 29.09 -0.41 -59.04
C ALA A 107 29.39 -1.52 -58.02
N ALA A 108 28.33 -2.19 -57.56
CA ALA A 108 28.16 -3.65 -57.71
C ALA A 108 26.83 -4.16 -57.12
N HIS A 109 26.04 -4.79 -58.02
CA HIS A 109 25.28 -6.03 -57.84
C HIS A 109 24.30 -6.23 -56.67
N ALA A 110 23.00 -6.27 -56.99
CA ALA A 110 22.10 -7.33 -56.50
C ALA A 110 20.99 -7.62 -57.53
N SER A 111 20.66 -8.90 -57.63
CA SER A 111 20.08 -9.59 -58.77
C SER A 111 18.54 -9.72 -58.72
N CYS A 112 17.91 -9.73 -59.89
CA CYS A 112 16.54 -10.20 -60.14
C CYS A 112 16.41 -11.72 -59.96
N THR A 113 15.23 -12.18 -59.50
CA THR A 113 14.41 -13.20 -60.21
C THR A 113 12.92 -13.11 -59.81
N PRO A 114 11.98 -13.30 -60.75
CA PRO A 114 10.54 -13.35 -60.51
C PRO A 114 10.03 -14.81 -60.43
N LEU A 115 8.97 -15.06 -59.65
CA LEU A 115 8.26 -16.34 -59.66
C LEU A 115 6.86 -16.18 -60.28
N ALA A 116 6.68 -16.89 -61.39
CA ALA A 116 5.47 -17.00 -62.17
C ALA A 116 4.43 -17.90 -61.46
N GLY A 117 3.20 -17.41 -61.31
CA GLY A 117 2.02 -18.18 -60.91
C GLY A 117 1.00 -18.23 -62.04
N LYS A 118 0.53 -19.43 -62.39
CA LYS A 118 -0.40 -19.74 -63.49
C LYS A 118 -1.85 -19.30 -63.18
N PRO A 119 -2.68 -19.01 -64.19
CA PRO A 119 -4.12 -18.78 -63.99
C PRO A 119 -4.86 -20.11 -63.87
N VAL A 120 -5.65 -20.27 -62.80
CA VAL A 120 -6.56 -21.42 -62.64
C VAL A 120 -7.99 -20.99 -62.97
N SER A 121 -8.59 -21.82 -63.81
CA SER A 121 -9.92 -21.74 -64.40
C SER A 121 -11.04 -21.56 -63.36
N VAL A 122 -11.90 -20.60 -63.63
CA VAL A 122 -13.21 -20.39 -63.00
C VAL A 122 -14.13 -21.59 -63.30
N GLY A 123 -14.65 -22.20 -62.23
CA GLY A 123 -15.67 -23.24 -62.28
C GLY A 123 -16.78 -22.89 -61.30
N SER A 124 -17.93 -22.54 -61.85
CA SER A 124 -19.18 -22.25 -61.15
C SER A 124 -19.65 -23.45 -60.32
N TRP A 125 -19.86 -23.24 -59.02
CA TRP A 125 -20.69 -24.10 -58.18
C TRP A 125 -21.66 -23.23 -57.37
N LEU A 126 -22.95 -23.37 -57.70
CA LEU A 126 -24.06 -22.94 -56.87
C LEU A 126 -24.14 -23.87 -55.66
N VAL A 127 -24.02 -23.34 -54.44
CA VAL A 127 -24.66 -23.93 -53.26
C VAL A 127 -25.17 -22.77 -52.39
N ALA A 128 -26.48 -22.64 -52.32
CA ALA A 128 -27.17 -21.87 -51.31
C ALA A 128 -27.10 -22.63 -49.97
N ALA A 129 -26.62 -21.98 -48.92
CA ALA A 129 -26.88 -22.37 -47.54
C ALA A 129 -26.90 -21.10 -46.67
N ALA A 130 -28.11 -20.59 -46.44
CA ALA A 130 -28.36 -19.60 -45.40
C ALA A 130 -28.18 -20.28 -44.04
N ALA A 131 -27.16 -19.88 -43.29
CA ALA A 131 -27.05 -20.14 -41.86
C ALA A 131 -26.63 -18.84 -41.19
N SER A 132 -27.62 -18.10 -40.69
CA SER A 132 -27.44 -16.92 -39.87
C SER A 132 -26.74 -17.33 -38.58
N ALA A 133 -25.42 -17.17 -38.51
CA ALA A 133 -24.68 -17.29 -37.26
C ALA A 133 -24.98 -16.04 -36.42
N SER A 134 -26.06 -16.10 -35.63
CA SER A 134 -26.29 -15.14 -34.55
C SER A 134 -25.24 -15.40 -33.47
N LEU A 135 -24.12 -14.67 -33.56
CA LEU A 135 -23.15 -14.55 -32.48
C LEU A 135 -23.84 -13.79 -31.33
N VAL A 136 -24.46 -14.53 -30.41
CA VAL A 136 -24.86 -13.99 -29.12
C VAL A 136 -23.57 -13.72 -28.36
N LEU A 137 -23.10 -12.47 -28.40
CA LEU A 137 -22.13 -11.96 -27.46
C LEU A 137 -22.77 -12.01 -26.07
N ALA A 138 -22.56 -13.11 -25.36
CA ALA A 138 -22.75 -13.16 -23.92
C ALA A 138 -21.69 -12.24 -23.30
N THR A 139 -22.03 -10.96 -23.17
CA THR A 139 -21.29 -10.09 -22.27
C THR A 139 -21.58 -10.60 -20.86
N PRO A 140 -20.57 -10.93 -20.04
CA PRO A 140 -20.81 -11.02 -18.62
C PRO A 140 -21.27 -9.63 -18.21
N ALA A 141 -22.51 -9.52 -17.77
CA ALA A 141 -22.94 -8.40 -16.97
C ALA A 141 -22.11 -8.49 -15.69
N ALA A 142 -20.92 -7.90 -15.69
CA ALA A 142 -20.32 -7.40 -14.47
C ALA A 142 -21.38 -6.43 -13.95
N SER A 143 -22.20 -6.92 -13.02
CA SER A 143 -23.00 -6.06 -12.16
C SER A 143 -22.01 -5.01 -11.67
N LEU A 144 -22.20 -3.77 -12.08
CA LEU A 144 -21.50 -2.63 -11.49
C LEU A 144 -22.01 -2.57 -10.05
N ALA A 145 -21.47 -3.45 -9.20
CA ALA A 145 -21.76 -3.47 -7.79
C ALA A 145 -21.29 -2.12 -7.29
N ALA A 146 -22.25 -1.32 -6.80
CA ALA A 146 -21.92 -0.06 -6.17
C ALA A 146 -20.88 -0.32 -5.09
N ASP A 147 -19.81 0.48 -5.13
CA ASP A 147 -18.77 0.47 -4.10
C ASP A 147 -19.38 0.52 -2.70
N GLY A 148 -18.80 -0.21 -1.76
CA GLY A 148 -19.30 -0.29 -0.39
C GLY A 148 -18.97 -1.62 0.27
N VAL A 149 -19.60 -1.87 1.42
CA VAL A 149 -19.46 -3.15 2.16
C VAL A 149 -20.78 -3.92 2.16
N SER A 150 -20.69 -5.24 2.26
CA SER A 150 -21.85 -6.13 2.30
C SER A 150 -21.68 -7.27 3.31
N PHE A 151 -22.80 -7.68 3.91
CA PHE A 151 -22.89 -8.95 4.61
C PHE A 151 -23.24 -10.05 3.61
N LEU A 152 -22.32 -10.98 3.41
CA LEU A 152 -22.58 -12.21 2.69
C LEU A 152 -23.43 -13.15 3.55
N ALA A 153 -23.09 -13.24 4.85
CA ALA A 153 -23.89 -13.87 5.90
C ALA A 153 -23.66 -13.17 7.25
N PRO A 154 -24.63 -13.16 8.18
CA PRO A 154 -26.04 -13.49 7.97
C PRO A 154 -26.75 -12.43 7.10
N LYS A 155 -27.92 -12.79 6.55
CA LYS A 155 -28.76 -11.83 5.82
C LYS A 155 -29.53 -10.92 6.79
N ASN A 156 -29.96 -9.76 6.31
CA ASN A 156 -30.79 -8.87 7.10
C ASN A 156 -32.09 -9.56 7.57
N ASN A 157 -32.43 -9.39 8.84
CA ASN A 157 -33.50 -10.05 9.58
C ASN A 157 -33.36 -11.58 9.70
N ALA A 158 -32.16 -12.14 9.51
CA ALA A 158 -31.93 -13.55 9.76
C ALA A 158 -32.10 -13.89 11.24
N THR A 159 -32.53 -15.13 11.49
CA THR A 159 -32.53 -15.71 12.83
C THR A 159 -31.37 -16.70 12.95
N VAL A 160 -30.53 -16.52 13.96
CA VAL A 160 -29.26 -17.23 14.15
C VAL A 160 -29.20 -17.86 15.55
N SER A 161 -28.29 -18.81 15.75
CA SER A 161 -27.91 -19.33 17.07
C SER A 161 -27.11 -18.29 17.88
N GLU A 162 -26.94 -18.51 19.19
CA GLU A 162 -26.10 -17.67 20.06
C GLU A 162 -24.71 -17.44 19.49
N THR A 163 -24.05 -18.51 19.04
CA THR A 163 -22.80 -18.46 18.28
C THR A 163 -23.08 -18.68 16.80
N PHE A 164 -22.62 -17.77 15.95
CA PHE A 164 -22.84 -17.83 14.50
C PHE A 164 -21.71 -17.16 13.73
N ASP A 165 -21.54 -17.58 12.48
CA ASP A 165 -20.53 -17.00 11.59
C ASP A 165 -21.09 -15.81 10.82
N THR A 166 -20.20 -14.86 10.60
CA THR A 166 -20.41 -13.65 9.81
C THR A 166 -19.38 -13.62 8.70
N THR A 167 -19.82 -13.27 7.50
CA THR A 167 -18.98 -13.19 6.29
C THR A 167 -19.25 -11.87 5.62
N PHE A 168 -18.18 -11.15 5.28
CA PHE A 168 -18.18 -9.79 4.80
C PHE A 168 -17.61 -9.72 3.39
N SER A 169 -17.89 -8.62 2.71
CA SER A 169 -17.17 -8.24 1.50
C SER A 169 -17.08 -6.73 1.37
N VAL A 170 -16.12 -6.28 0.58
CA VAL A 170 -15.94 -4.88 0.19
C VAL A 170 -15.82 -4.79 -1.34
N SER A 171 -16.41 -3.76 -1.93
CA SER A 171 -16.31 -3.40 -3.35
C SER A 171 -15.75 -1.99 -3.46
N GLY A 172 -14.81 -1.77 -4.39
CA GLY A 172 -14.17 -0.47 -4.61
C GLY A 172 -12.96 -0.16 -3.71
N LEU A 173 -12.66 -1.03 -2.73
CA LEU A 173 -11.46 -0.98 -1.88
C LEU A 173 -10.85 -2.38 -1.73
N THR A 174 -9.64 -2.46 -1.20
CA THR A 174 -8.91 -3.71 -0.96
C THR A 174 -8.79 -4.02 0.53
N VAL A 175 -8.95 -5.28 0.90
CA VAL A 175 -8.69 -5.74 2.27
C VAL A 175 -7.19 -5.88 2.49
N ALA A 176 -6.67 -5.25 3.54
CA ALA A 176 -5.27 -5.29 3.95
C ALA A 176 -5.15 -5.29 5.48
N PRO A 177 -4.20 -6.04 6.06
CA PRO A 177 -3.90 -5.97 7.49
C PRO A 177 -3.51 -4.55 7.93
N ALA A 178 -3.98 -4.12 9.10
CA ALA A 178 -3.60 -2.85 9.70
C ALA A 178 -2.09 -2.78 10.02
N ALA A 179 -1.47 -3.94 10.28
CA ALA A 179 -0.03 -4.05 10.54
C ALA A 179 0.83 -3.64 9.34
N ASP A 180 0.28 -3.70 8.12
CA ASP A 180 1.01 -3.32 6.89
C ASP A 180 1.05 -1.79 6.68
N GLY A 181 0.50 -1.02 7.63
CA GLY A 181 0.46 0.44 7.58
C GLY A 181 -0.59 1.00 6.62
N VAL A 182 -0.64 2.33 6.50
CA VAL A 182 -1.62 3.01 5.66
C VAL A 182 -1.26 2.84 4.19
N GLN A 183 -2.14 2.17 3.43
CA GLN A 183 -2.05 2.07 1.97
C GLN A 183 -3.32 2.66 1.35
N GLU A 184 -3.16 3.40 0.26
CA GLU A 184 -4.27 4.05 -0.42
C GLU A 184 -5.30 3.01 -0.91
N GLY A 185 -6.59 3.30 -0.70
CA GLY A 185 -7.66 2.42 -1.13
C GLY A 185 -7.74 1.07 -0.39
N SER A 186 -7.09 0.95 0.77
CA SER A 186 -7.02 -0.31 1.53
C SER A 186 -7.50 -0.18 2.97
N GLY A 187 -7.91 -1.29 3.56
CA GLY A 187 -8.29 -1.29 4.96
C GLY A 187 -8.82 -2.63 5.44
N HIS A 188 -9.59 -2.60 6.50
CA HIS A 188 -10.13 -3.81 7.10
C HIS A 188 -11.53 -3.60 7.70
N HIS A 189 -12.20 -4.71 7.99
CA HIS A 189 -13.56 -4.72 8.51
C HIS A 189 -13.61 -4.43 10.01
N HIS A 190 -14.64 -3.70 10.40
CA HIS A 190 -15.05 -3.50 11.78
C HIS A 190 -16.52 -3.89 11.89
N LEU A 191 -16.89 -4.55 12.98
CA LEU A 191 -18.27 -4.91 13.27
C LEU A 191 -18.70 -4.25 14.58
N ILE A 192 -19.74 -3.43 14.50
CA ILE A 192 -20.31 -2.69 15.62
C ILE A 192 -21.65 -3.34 15.97
N VAL A 193 -21.74 -3.89 17.18
CA VAL A 193 -22.97 -4.52 17.70
C VAL A 193 -23.79 -3.46 18.44
N ASP A 194 -25.08 -3.38 18.11
CA ASP A 194 -26.05 -2.46 18.72
C ASP A 194 -25.65 -0.98 18.68
N GLY A 195 -24.84 -0.61 17.69
CA GLY A 195 -24.35 0.74 17.45
C GLY A 195 -24.55 1.22 16.01
N THR A 196 -24.01 2.40 15.72
CA THR A 196 -24.11 3.03 14.40
C THR A 196 -22.75 3.23 13.76
N GLY A 197 -22.72 3.33 12.43
CA GLY A 197 -21.50 3.60 11.68
C GLY A 197 -20.90 4.99 11.99
N TYR A 198 -19.61 5.12 11.70
CA TYR A 198 -18.85 6.33 11.97
C TYR A 198 -18.78 7.21 10.72
N LYS A 199 -18.72 8.53 10.90
CA LYS A 199 -18.44 9.46 9.79
C LYS A 199 -17.04 9.22 9.25
N GLU A 200 -16.83 9.61 7.99
CA GLU A 200 -15.54 9.51 7.33
C GLU A 200 -14.44 10.23 8.13
N GLY A 201 -13.27 9.60 8.23
CA GLY A 201 -12.10 10.12 8.95
C GLY A 201 -12.18 10.02 10.48
N LEU A 202 -13.30 9.56 11.05
CA LEU A 202 -13.39 9.31 12.49
C LEU A 202 -12.82 7.94 12.85
N VAL A 203 -12.03 7.89 13.91
CA VAL A 203 -11.48 6.65 14.47
C VAL A 203 -12.61 5.81 15.07
N ILE A 204 -12.69 4.55 14.65
CA ILE A 204 -13.54 3.52 15.23
C ILE A 204 -12.83 3.03 16.49
N VAL A 205 -13.43 3.29 17.65
CA VAL A 205 -12.83 2.94 18.93
C VAL A 205 -13.09 1.46 19.20
N LYS A 206 -12.04 0.72 19.60
CA LYS A 206 -12.18 -0.66 20.05
C LYS A 206 -12.75 -0.70 21.45
N ASP A 207 -13.86 -1.42 21.61
CA ASP A 207 -14.50 -1.70 22.89
C ASP A 207 -15.22 -3.06 22.81
N ASP A 208 -16.05 -3.38 23.82
CA ASP A 208 -16.73 -4.67 23.94
C ASP A 208 -17.79 -4.92 22.85
N THR A 209 -18.26 -3.87 22.16
CA THR A 209 -19.25 -3.99 21.08
C THR A 209 -18.67 -3.64 19.71
N HIS A 210 -17.44 -3.15 19.64
CA HIS A 210 -16.71 -2.84 18.41
C HIS A 210 -15.60 -3.86 18.17
N PHE A 211 -15.87 -4.82 17.29
CA PHE A 211 -14.93 -5.87 16.91
C PHE A 211 -14.06 -5.41 15.74
N HIS A 212 -12.74 -5.51 15.90
CA HIS A 212 -11.74 -5.10 14.91
C HIS A 212 -11.15 -6.31 14.20
N TYR A 213 -11.29 -6.37 12.88
CA TYR A 213 -10.70 -7.42 12.04
C TYR A 213 -9.43 -6.93 11.34
N GLY A 214 -8.51 -6.36 12.13
CA GLY A 214 -7.28 -5.71 11.66
C GLY A 214 -6.24 -6.63 11.01
N LYS A 215 -6.47 -7.95 10.93
CA LYS A 215 -5.61 -8.89 10.17
C LYS A 215 -6.16 -9.14 8.76
N GLY A 216 -7.17 -8.39 8.32
CA GLY A 216 -7.81 -8.55 7.03
C GLY A 216 -8.83 -9.70 7.01
N GLN A 217 -9.47 -10.00 8.15
CA GLN A 217 -10.47 -11.06 8.18
C GLN A 217 -11.75 -10.62 7.45
N GLU A 218 -12.21 -11.46 6.53
CA GLU A 218 -13.51 -11.33 5.85
C GLU A 218 -14.58 -12.23 6.47
N GLU A 219 -14.19 -13.07 7.44
CA GLU A 219 -15.06 -13.97 8.18
C GLU A 219 -14.76 -13.90 9.67
N ALA A 220 -15.80 -14.01 10.49
CA ALA A 220 -15.66 -14.05 11.94
C ALA A 220 -16.82 -14.79 12.61
N THR A 221 -16.52 -15.54 13.65
CA THR A 221 -17.51 -16.13 14.55
C THR A 221 -17.86 -15.13 15.64
N LEU A 222 -19.15 -14.83 15.80
CA LEU A 222 -19.68 -13.94 16.83
C LEU A 222 -20.51 -14.75 17.81
N THR A 223 -20.47 -14.37 19.10
CA THR A 223 -21.37 -14.90 20.12
C THR A 223 -22.11 -13.74 20.77
N LEU A 224 -23.44 -13.78 20.72
CA LEU A 224 -24.32 -12.73 21.27
C LEU A 224 -25.37 -13.36 22.18
N ALA A 225 -25.90 -12.55 23.10
CA ALA A 225 -27.01 -12.96 23.93
C ALA A 225 -28.29 -13.17 23.09
N PRO A 226 -29.24 -14.03 23.53
CA PRO A 226 -30.53 -14.14 22.88
C PRO A 226 -31.29 -12.80 22.84
N GLY A 227 -31.84 -12.46 21.68
CA GLY A 227 -32.50 -11.18 21.47
C GLY A 227 -32.35 -10.60 20.07
N LYS A 228 -32.87 -9.39 19.88
CA LYS A 228 -32.76 -8.65 18.63
C LYS A 228 -31.54 -7.74 18.70
N HIS A 229 -30.63 -7.89 17.74
CA HIS A 229 -29.41 -7.10 17.65
C HIS A 229 -29.30 -6.40 16.30
N THR A 230 -28.64 -5.24 16.28
CA THR A 230 -28.17 -4.63 15.02
C THR A 230 -26.69 -4.88 14.85
N LEU A 231 -26.30 -5.26 13.65
CA LEU A 231 -24.91 -5.45 13.26
C LEU A 231 -24.56 -4.40 12.21
N THR A 232 -23.67 -3.48 12.55
CA THR A 232 -23.15 -2.48 11.62
C THR A 232 -21.74 -2.84 11.20
N LEU A 233 -21.59 -3.27 9.94
CA LEU A 233 -20.29 -3.42 9.30
C LEU A 233 -19.79 -2.06 8.85
N GLN A 234 -18.55 -1.74 9.18
CA GLN A 234 -17.86 -0.51 8.80
C GLN A 234 -16.47 -0.85 8.26
N PHE A 235 -16.11 -0.33 7.10
CA PHE A 235 -14.73 -0.39 6.62
C PHE A 235 -13.93 0.80 7.15
N GLY A 236 -12.68 0.54 7.55
CA GLY A 236 -11.74 1.57 7.99
C GLY A 236 -10.33 1.29 7.50
N ASN A 237 -9.50 2.33 7.45
CA ASN A 237 -8.09 2.23 7.02
C ASN A 237 -7.21 1.59 8.12
N ALA A 238 -5.90 1.50 7.89
CA ALA A 238 -4.95 0.93 8.87
C ALA A 238 -4.90 1.68 10.22
N LEU A 239 -5.35 2.94 10.28
CA LEU A 239 -5.48 3.73 11.51
C LEU A 239 -6.84 3.57 12.19
N HIS A 240 -7.69 2.66 11.68
CA HIS A 240 -9.08 2.47 12.10
C HIS A 240 -9.96 3.68 11.85
N GLU A 241 -9.58 4.56 10.92
CA GLU A 241 -10.42 5.69 10.50
C GLU A 241 -11.46 5.20 9.50
N SER A 242 -12.72 5.52 9.76
CA SER A 242 -13.87 5.13 8.94
C SER A 242 -13.79 5.71 7.53
N TYR A 243 -14.14 4.91 6.52
CA TYR A 243 -14.41 5.37 5.16
C TYR A 243 -15.82 5.97 4.98
N GLY A 244 -16.54 6.20 6.08
CA GLY A 244 -17.83 6.85 6.11
C GLY A 244 -18.99 5.96 5.70
N ALA A 245 -20.14 6.60 5.45
CA ALA A 245 -21.42 5.93 5.25
C ALA A 245 -21.48 5.07 3.97
N LYS A 246 -20.68 5.40 2.95
CA LYS A 246 -20.59 4.62 1.70
C LYS A 246 -20.05 3.21 1.98
N TYR A 247 -19.17 3.07 2.96
CA TYR A 247 -18.55 1.82 3.38
C TYR A 247 -19.07 1.35 4.73
N ALA A 248 -20.33 1.66 5.03
CA ALA A 248 -21.05 1.18 6.20
C ALA A 248 -22.33 0.45 5.77
N LYS A 249 -22.66 -0.65 6.45
CA LYS A 249 -23.91 -1.38 6.25
C LYS A 249 -24.45 -1.86 7.58
N THR A 250 -25.72 -1.60 7.85
CA THR A 250 -26.41 -2.16 9.02
C THR A 250 -27.39 -3.24 8.61
N ILE A 251 -27.37 -4.34 9.35
CA ILE A 251 -28.41 -5.38 9.32
C ILE A 251 -28.97 -5.58 10.73
N THR A 252 -30.14 -6.18 10.80
CA THR A 252 -30.75 -6.67 12.03
C THR A 252 -30.69 -8.19 12.05
N VAL A 253 -30.42 -8.79 13.20
CA VAL A 253 -30.47 -10.24 13.40
C VAL A 253 -31.27 -10.55 14.68
N THR A 254 -31.86 -11.73 14.72
CA THR A 254 -32.50 -12.27 15.93
C THR A 254 -31.72 -13.49 16.39
N VAL A 255 -31.17 -13.43 17.59
CA VAL A 255 -30.45 -14.53 18.23
C VAL A 255 -31.44 -15.33 19.07
N LYS A 256 -31.46 -16.65 18.89
CA LYS A 256 -32.34 -17.59 19.60
C LYS A 256 -31.74 -18.11 20.90
#